data_AF-W2TQS1-F1
#
_entry.id   AF-W2TQS1-F1
#
_cell.length_a   1.000
_cell.length_b   1.000
_cell.length_c   1.000
_cell.angle_alpha   90.00
_cell.angle_beta   90.00
_cell.angle_gamma   90.00
#
_symmetry.space_group_name_H-M   'P 1'
#
loop_
_entity.id
_entity.type
_entity.pdbx_description
1 polymer ?
#
loop_
_entity_poly.entity_id
_entity_poly.type
_entity_poly.pdbx_seq_one_letter_code
_entity_poly.pdbx_strand_id
1 'polypeptide(L)'
;MLNSSRNSSEEEISLSHRPLDAIWRSLHSERVSDVEDEIPQNWTVIEDEFISVYAVTVSHISNDGPFAPKAYMDDDRIYLTYILQKDLPGRLSLIKYLTAIESQKHLDLPFVQAIEVSAFRLEPLDSGSYVVVDGEVVDAKRIQATTSMLKTAVFAP
;
A
#
# COMPACT_ATOMS: atom_id res chain seq x y z
N MET A 1 37.80 -23.06 35.97
CA MET A 1 38.15 -22.17 34.84
C MET A 1 37.19 -22.46 33.69
N LEU A 2 36.47 -21.41 33.28
CA LEU A 2 35.82 -21.17 31.99
C LEU A 2 34.78 -22.17 31.47
N ASN A 3 33.53 -21.83 31.81
CA ASN A 3 32.31 -22.15 31.08
C ASN A 3 32.38 -21.49 29.67
N SER A 4 32.18 -22.26 28.61
CA SER A 4 32.12 -21.78 27.22
C SER A 4 30.68 -21.94 26.73
N SER A 5 29.85 -20.98 27.11
CA SER A 5 28.56 -20.76 26.48
C SER A 5 28.83 -20.24 25.06
N ARG A 6 28.60 -21.06 24.04
CA ARG A 6 28.45 -20.57 22.67
C ARG A 6 27.15 -19.77 22.62
N ASN A 7 27.26 -18.45 22.73
CA ASN A 7 26.20 -17.53 22.34
C ASN A 7 25.95 -17.72 20.84
N SER A 8 24.87 -18.41 20.49
CA SER A 8 24.20 -18.25 19.21
C SER A 8 23.31 -17.02 19.33
N SER A 9 23.92 -15.83 19.31
CA SER A 9 23.19 -14.63 18.92
C SER A 9 23.02 -14.73 17.40
N GLU A 10 21.88 -15.24 16.97
CA GLU A 10 21.35 -14.96 15.64
C GLU A 10 21.28 -13.43 15.54
N GLU A 11 22.27 -12.83 14.87
CA GLU A 11 22.18 -11.45 14.44
C GLU A 11 21.01 -11.39 13.47
N GLU A 12 19.83 -11.00 13.97
CA GLU A 12 18.75 -10.49 13.14
C GLU A 12 19.37 -9.37 12.29
N ILE A 13 19.58 -9.68 11.02
CA ILE A 13 20.02 -8.70 10.03
C ILE A 13 18.88 -7.70 9.93
N SER A 14 19.02 -6.61 10.70
CA SER A 14 18.14 -5.46 10.66
C SER A 14 18.32 -4.76 9.30
N LEU A 15 17.60 -5.24 8.30
CA LEU A 15 17.52 -4.62 6.99
C LEU A 15 16.60 -3.40 7.11
N SER A 16 17.24 -2.22 7.14
CA SER A 16 16.68 -0.87 7.14
C SER A 16 15.68 -0.53 8.26
N HIS A 17 16.13 0.21 9.28
CA HIS A 17 15.22 0.95 10.16
C HIS A 17 14.77 2.21 9.42
N ARG A 18 13.62 2.17 8.75
CA ARG A 18 12.97 3.41 8.36
C ARG A 18 12.43 4.08 9.63
N PRO A 19 12.42 5.42 9.68
CA PRO A 19 11.71 6.13 10.74
C PRO A 19 10.26 5.60 10.81
N LEU A 20 9.78 5.31 12.03
CA LEU A 20 8.43 4.82 12.36
C LEU A 20 8.17 3.31 12.27
N ASP A 21 9.15 2.45 11.93
CA ASP A 21 8.91 1.00 11.81
C ASP A 21 8.34 0.35 13.08
N ALA A 22 8.78 0.77 14.27
CA ALA A 22 8.26 0.23 15.52
C ALA A 22 6.77 0.59 15.74
N ILE A 23 6.37 1.82 15.38
CA ILE A 23 4.98 2.27 15.44
C ILE A 23 4.16 1.48 14.41
N TRP A 24 4.71 1.32 13.21
CA TRP A 24 4.05 0.63 12.13
C TRP A 24 3.79 -0.85 12.43
N ARG A 25 4.79 -1.55 12.96
CA ARG A 25 4.65 -2.93 13.46
C ARG A 25 3.61 -3.04 14.57
N SER A 26 3.44 -2.01 15.42
CA SER A 26 2.39 -2.03 16.44
C SER A 26 0.98 -1.95 15.83
N LEU A 27 0.79 -1.24 14.71
CA LEU A 27 -0.49 -1.18 13.99
C LEU A 27 -0.89 -2.55 13.42
N HIS A 28 0.06 -3.42 13.09
CA HIS A 28 -0.22 -4.79 12.63
C HIS A 28 -0.70 -5.73 13.73
N SER A 29 -0.46 -5.38 15.00
CA SER A 29 -0.96 -6.17 16.12
C SER A 29 -2.46 -6.00 16.34
N GLU A 30 -3.04 -4.93 15.78
CA GLU A 30 -4.48 -4.75 15.69
C GLU A 30 -5.01 -5.62 14.54
N ARG A 31 -5.62 -6.74 14.92
CA ARG A 31 -6.31 -7.62 13.98
C ARG A 31 -7.40 -6.81 13.27
N VAL A 32 -7.27 -6.61 11.96
CA VAL A 32 -8.32 -5.94 11.19
C VAL A 32 -9.58 -6.81 11.28
N SER A 33 -10.70 -6.20 11.68
CA SER A 33 -12.02 -6.84 11.77
C SER A 33 -12.45 -7.42 10.42
N ASP A 34 -13.45 -8.30 10.41
CA ASP A 34 -13.95 -8.85 9.16
C ASP A 34 -14.47 -7.74 8.23
N VAL A 35 -14.46 -7.98 6.92
CA VAL A 35 -14.92 -7.02 5.92
C VAL A 35 -16.41 -6.67 6.09
N GLU A 36 -17.18 -7.58 6.67
CA GLU A 36 -18.60 -7.40 7.01
C GLU A 36 -18.83 -6.67 8.35
N ASP A 37 -17.81 -6.61 9.20
CA ASP A 37 -17.90 -5.92 10.49
C ASP A 37 -17.85 -4.39 10.32
N GLU A 38 -18.26 -3.66 11.37
CA GLU A 38 -18.12 -2.21 11.42
C GLU A 38 -16.66 -1.77 11.29
N ILE A 39 -16.43 -0.64 10.60
CA ILE A 39 -15.10 -0.07 10.44
C ILE A 39 -14.59 0.39 11.81
N PRO A 40 -13.34 0.06 12.19
CA PRO A 40 -12.74 0.54 13.43
C PRO A 40 -12.78 2.07 13.53
N GLN A 41 -13.17 2.60 14.70
CA GLN A 41 -13.33 4.06 14.90
C GLN A 41 -12.03 4.87 14.76
N ASN A 42 -10.88 4.22 14.86
CA ASN A 42 -9.57 4.84 14.68
C ASN A 42 -9.15 4.98 13.21
N TRP A 43 -9.94 4.48 12.26
CA TRP A 43 -9.66 4.63 10.83
C TRP A 43 -10.08 5.99 10.30
N THR A 44 -9.28 6.55 9.39
CA THR A 44 -9.65 7.73 8.62
C THR A 44 -10.60 7.32 7.51
N VAL A 45 -11.83 7.85 7.53
CA VAL A 45 -12.84 7.62 6.49
C VAL A 45 -12.85 8.77 5.51
N ILE A 46 -12.82 8.45 4.21
CA ILE A 46 -12.93 9.42 3.11
C ILE A 46 -14.09 8.97 2.22
N GLU A 47 -15.16 9.75 2.21
CA GLU A 47 -16.33 9.55 1.35
C GLU A 47 -16.40 10.69 0.33
N ASP A 48 -16.11 10.40 -0.94
CA ASP A 48 -16.03 11.38 -2.02
C ASP A 48 -16.12 10.70 -3.40
N GLU A 49 -16.11 11.49 -4.48
CA GLU A 49 -16.00 10.98 -5.85
C GLU A 49 -14.54 10.73 -6.21
N PHE A 50 -14.18 9.46 -6.37
CA PHE A 50 -12.83 9.02 -6.72
C PHE A 50 -12.70 8.83 -8.24
N ILE A 51 -11.63 9.39 -8.81
CA ILE A 51 -11.24 9.12 -10.19
C ILE A 51 -10.34 7.89 -10.29
N SER A 52 -9.54 7.64 -9.25
CA SER A 52 -8.68 6.48 -9.15
C SER A 52 -8.38 6.18 -7.69
N VAL A 53 -8.33 4.89 -7.35
CA VAL A 53 -7.76 4.35 -6.12
C VAL A 53 -6.84 3.21 -6.53
N TYR A 54 -5.58 3.25 -6.12
CA TYR A 54 -4.60 2.26 -6.51
C TYR A 54 -3.64 1.96 -5.36
N ALA A 55 -3.63 0.70 -4.94
CA ALA A 55 -2.83 0.20 -3.84
C ALA A 55 -1.77 -0.76 -4.37
N VAL A 56 -0.51 -0.55 -3.97
CA VAL A 56 0.61 -1.44 -4.37
C VAL A 56 1.48 -1.76 -3.16
N THR A 57 2.12 -2.93 -3.17
CA THR A 57 3.11 -3.35 -2.16
C THR A 57 4.53 -3.48 -2.74
N VAL A 58 4.66 -3.40 -4.06
CA VAL A 58 5.93 -3.45 -4.79
C VAL A 58 6.22 -2.13 -5.47
N SER A 59 7.49 -1.89 -5.82
CA SER A 59 7.92 -0.61 -6.38
C SER A 59 7.45 -0.37 -7.82
N HIS A 60 7.20 -1.45 -8.57
CA HIS A 60 6.86 -1.40 -10.00
C HIS A 60 5.54 -2.11 -10.27
N ILE A 61 4.72 -1.52 -11.15
CA ILE A 61 3.42 -2.06 -11.59
C ILE A 61 3.49 -2.71 -12.97
N SER A 62 4.61 -2.51 -13.66
CA SER A 62 4.98 -3.15 -14.92
C SER A 62 6.50 -3.03 -15.09
N ASN A 63 7.06 -3.64 -16.15
CA ASN A 63 8.50 -3.59 -16.44
C ASN A 63 9.06 -2.15 -16.49
N ASP A 64 8.31 -1.23 -17.10
CA ASP A 64 8.70 0.17 -17.29
C ASP A 64 7.84 1.14 -16.47
N GLY A 65 7.10 0.62 -15.49
CA GLY A 65 6.16 1.37 -14.66
C GLY A 65 6.59 1.45 -13.20
N PRO A 66 7.61 2.25 -12.85
CA PRO A 66 7.93 2.51 -11.45
C PRO A 66 6.80 3.36 -10.83
N PHE A 67 6.17 2.86 -9.78
CA PHE A 67 4.98 3.48 -9.20
C PHE A 67 5.15 3.90 -7.74
N ALA A 68 5.78 3.06 -6.92
CA ALA A 68 6.04 3.33 -5.52
C ALA A 68 7.55 3.26 -5.25
N PRO A 69 8.33 4.32 -5.53
CA PRO A 69 9.79 4.31 -5.41
C PRO A 69 10.30 4.01 -3.99
N LYS A 70 9.44 4.27 -2.99
CA LYS A 70 9.75 3.97 -1.59
C LYS A 70 9.61 2.48 -1.26
N ALA A 71 8.86 1.68 -2.03
CA ALA A 71 8.55 0.30 -1.69
C ALA A 71 9.78 -0.62 -1.71
N TYR A 72 9.87 -1.50 -0.71
CA TYR A 72 10.84 -2.60 -0.65
C TYR A 72 10.10 -3.94 -0.53
N MET A 73 10.73 -5.05 -0.95
CA MET A 73 10.07 -6.38 -1.00
C MET A 73 9.71 -6.98 0.37
N ASP A 74 10.40 -6.60 1.46
CA ASP A 74 10.09 -7.04 2.84
C ASP A 74 9.51 -5.87 3.65
N ASP A 75 8.73 -5.01 2.99
CA ASP A 75 8.04 -3.89 3.61
C ASP A 75 6.66 -4.30 4.10
N ASP A 76 6.27 -3.79 5.25
CA ASP A 76 5.00 -4.07 5.91
C ASP A 76 3.97 -2.96 5.61
N ARG A 77 4.08 -2.33 4.44
CA ARG A 77 3.28 -1.17 4.03
C ARG A 77 2.52 -1.41 2.73
N ILE A 78 1.29 -0.90 2.66
CA ILE A 78 0.58 -0.69 1.40
C ILE A 78 0.76 0.78 1.00
N TYR A 79 1.19 1.00 -0.23
CA TYR A 79 1.29 2.31 -0.85
C TYR A 79 -0.03 2.62 -1.55
N LEU A 80 -0.90 3.36 -0.86
CA LEU A 80 -2.22 3.73 -1.34
C LEU A 80 -2.16 5.11 -2.00
N THR A 81 -2.49 5.14 -3.29
CA THR A 81 -2.62 6.37 -4.07
C THR A 81 -4.08 6.57 -4.46
N TYR A 82 -4.59 7.79 -4.37
CA TYR A 82 -5.92 8.12 -4.87
C TYR A 82 -5.99 9.53 -5.45
N ILE A 83 -6.98 9.75 -6.31
CA ILE A 83 -7.27 11.04 -6.94
C ILE A 83 -8.76 11.30 -6.74
N LEU A 84 -9.08 12.43 -6.09
CA LEU A 84 -10.46 12.88 -5.93
C LEU A 84 -10.85 13.75 -7.12
N GLN A 85 -12.09 13.60 -7.59
CA GLN A 85 -12.62 14.39 -8.69
C GLN A 85 -12.57 15.90 -8.41
N LYS A 86 -12.83 16.30 -7.15
CA LYS A 86 -12.79 17.71 -6.72
C LYS A 86 -11.41 18.35 -6.79
N ASP A 87 -10.34 17.55 -6.70
CA ASP A 87 -8.95 18.03 -6.71
C ASP A 87 -8.35 18.01 -8.12
N LEU A 88 -8.99 17.30 -9.06
CA LEU A 88 -8.51 17.14 -10.43
C LEU A 88 -8.81 18.41 -11.27
N PRO A 89 -7.80 19.15 -11.77
CA PRO A 89 -8.05 20.38 -12.53
C PRO A 89 -8.75 20.16 -13.89
N GLY A 90 -8.73 18.92 -14.40
CA GLY A 90 -9.36 18.55 -15.67
C GLY A 90 -8.78 17.26 -16.24
N ARG A 91 -9.45 16.70 -17.26
CA ARG A 91 -9.10 15.39 -17.84
C ARG A 91 -7.67 15.30 -18.40
N LEU A 92 -7.12 16.41 -18.92
CA LEU A 92 -5.73 16.45 -19.39
C LEU A 92 -4.71 16.21 -18.26
N SER A 93 -5.09 16.47 -17.01
CA SER A 93 -4.24 16.16 -15.85
C SER A 93 -4.06 14.66 -15.64
N LEU A 94 -5.01 13.82 -16.08
CA LEU A 94 -4.84 12.36 -16.03
C LEU A 94 -3.79 11.88 -17.03
N ILE A 95 -3.71 12.49 -18.21
CA ILE A 95 -2.64 12.20 -19.18
C ILE A 95 -1.29 12.57 -18.56
N LYS A 96 -1.19 13.76 -17.94
CA LYS A 96 0.03 14.17 -17.23
C LYS A 96 0.40 13.20 -16.11
N TYR A 97 -0.58 12.74 -15.34
CA TYR A 97 -0.39 11.73 -14.30
C TYR A 97 0.21 10.44 -14.87
N LEU A 98 -0.44 9.86 -15.90
CA LEU A 98 0.01 8.60 -16.50
C LEU A 98 1.41 8.72 -17.12
N THR A 99 1.70 9.79 -17.86
CA THR A 99 3.03 10.00 -18.45
C THR A 99 4.12 10.30 -17.39
N ALA A 100 3.74 10.86 -16.24
CA ALA A 100 4.70 11.15 -15.18
C ALA A 100 5.19 9.89 -14.43
N ILE A 101 4.47 8.76 -14.55
CA ILE A 101 4.80 7.47 -13.90
C ILE A 101 6.20 6.99 -14.31
N GLU A 102 6.50 6.95 -15.61
CA GLU A 102 7.81 6.49 -16.12
C GLU A 102 8.98 7.29 -15.53
N SER A 103 8.74 8.57 -15.22
CA SER A 103 9.73 9.47 -14.62
C SER A 103 9.64 9.58 -13.09
N GLN A 104 8.73 8.82 -12.46
CA GLN A 104 8.47 8.81 -11.01
C GLN A 104 8.06 10.16 -10.41
N LYS A 105 7.43 11.02 -11.22
CA LYS A 105 6.98 12.37 -10.79
C LYS A 105 5.47 12.45 -10.56
N HIS A 106 4.74 11.35 -10.76
CA HIS A 106 3.29 11.30 -10.62
C HIS A 106 2.84 11.56 -9.18
N LEU A 107 3.64 11.17 -8.18
CA LEU A 107 3.34 11.40 -6.77
C LEU A 107 3.55 12.86 -6.32
N ASP A 108 4.28 13.67 -7.11
CA ASP A 108 4.50 15.09 -6.81
C ASP A 108 3.37 15.99 -7.34
N LEU A 109 2.41 15.41 -8.07
CA LEU A 109 1.30 16.16 -8.65
C LEU A 109 0.30 16.56 -7.56
N PRO A 110 -0.15 17.84 -7.53
CA PRO A 110 -0.92 18.37 -6.40
C PRO A 110 -2.31 17.75 -6.21
N PHE A 111 -2.83 17.05 -7.23
CA PHE A 111 -4.12 16.37 -7.23
C PHE A 111 -4.00 14.87 -6.93
N VAL A 112 -2.78 14.38 -6.65
CA VAL A 112 -2.51 12.98 -6.31
C VAL A 112 -2.25 12.91 -4.82
N GLN A 113 -3.05 12.10 -4.12
CA GLN A 113 -2.82 11.78 -2.72
C GLN A 113 -2.07 10.45 -2.65
N ALA A 114 -0.96 10.42 -1.91
CA ALA A 114 -0.14 9.23 -1.74
C ALA A 114 0.15 9.03 -0.26
N ILE A 115 -0.36 7.94 0.30
CA ILE A 115 -0.25 7.62 1.72
C ILE A 115 0.20 6.17 1.90
N GLU A 116 0.97 5.94 2.96
CA GLU A 116 1.32 4.59 3.40
C GLU A 116 0.25 4.15 4.40
N VAL A 117 -0.26 2.93 4.28
CA VAL A 117 -1.30 2.35 5.15
C VAL A 117 -0.98 0.89 5.50
N SER A 118 -1.31 0.45 6.71
CA SER A 118 -1.21 -0.98 7.11
C SER A 118 -2.46 -1.77 6.71
N ALA A 119 -3.57 -1.07 6.52
CA ALA A 119 -4.83 -1.62 6.04
C ALA A 119 -5.67 -0.55 5.37
N PHE A 120 -6.56 -0.97 4.47
CA PHE A 120 -7.62 -0.12 3.93
C PHE A 120 -8.86 -0.94 3.60
N ARG A 121 -10.00 -0.25 3.49
CA ARG A 121 -11.27 -0.79 3.01
C ARG A 121 -11.79 0.11 1.90
N LEU A 122 -12.18 -0.48 0.78
CA LEU A 122 -12.78 0.18 -0.36
C LEU A 122 -14.21 -0.30 -0.53
N GLU A 123 -15.15 0.65 -0.53
CA GLU A 123 -16.58 0.43 -0.66
C GLU A 123 -17.12 1.28 -1.82
N PRO A 124 -17.23 0.72 -3.04
CA PRO A 124 -17.90 1.38 -4.14
C PRO A 124 -19.37 1.66 -3.79
N LEU A 125 -19.77 2.94 -3.85
CA LEU A 125 -21.15 3.36 -3.63
C LEU A 125 -22.00 3.26 -4.92
N ASP A 126 -21.34 3.08 -6.06
CA ASP A 126 -21.95 2.79 -7.34
C ASP A 126 -21.36 1.51 -7.97
N SER A 127 -22.06 0.96 -8.95
CA SER A 127 -21.63 -0.23 -9.69
C SER A 127 -20.80 0.11 -10.93
N GLY A 128 -20.27 1.33 -11.02
CA GLY A 128 -19.69 1.89 -12.24
C GLY A 128 -18.25 1.48 -12.52
N SER A 129 -17.56 0.92 -11.52
CA SER A 129 -16.13 0.62 -11.60
C SER A 129 -15.83 -0.84 -11.29
N TYR A 130 -14.97 -1.44 -12.10
CA TYR A 130 -14.37 -2.74 -11.78
C TYR A 130 -13.31 -2.57 -10.71
N VAL A 131 -13.22 -3.55 -9.82
CA VAL A 131 -12.03 -3.70 -8.98
C VAL A 131 -11.15 -4.80 -9.54
N VAL A 132 -9.84 -4.54 -9.56
CA VAL A 132 -8.83 -5.48 -10.00
C VAL A 132 -7.82 -5.74 -8.88
N VAL A 133 -7.43 -7.00 -8.72
CA VAL A 133 -6.37 -7.44 -7.80
C VAL A 133 -5.33 -8.16 -8.66
N ASP A 134 -4.08 -7.71 -8.61
CA ASP A 134 -2.98 -8.23 -9.44
C ASP A 134 -3.29 -8.29 -10.95
N GLY A 135 -4.16 -7.39 -11.42
CA GLY A 135 -4.59 -7.30 -12.82
C GLY A 135 -5.81 -8.16 -13.17
N GLU A 136 -6.35 -8.94 -12.24
CA GLU A 136 -7.54 -9.78 -12.44
C GLU A 136 -8.78 -9.10 -11.87
N VAL A 137 -9.88 -9.10 -12.62
CA VAL A 137 -11.16 -8.53 -12.18
C VAL A 137 -11.75 -9.41 -11.08
N VAL A 138 -12.14 -8.78 -9.97
CA VAL A 138 -12.82 -9.44 -8.86
C VAL A 138 -14.26 -8.96 -8.76
N ASP A 139 -15.19 -9.90 -8.56
CA ASP A 139 -16.59 -9.59 -8.28
C ASP A 139 -16.78 -9.39 -6.78
N ALA A 140 -16.51 -8.18 -6.32
CA ALA A 140 -16.60 -7.81 -4.91
C ALA A 140 -17.29 -6.46 -4.74
N LYS A 141 -18.30 -6.41 -3.87
CA LYS A 141 -18.99 -5.17 -3.48
C LYS A 141 -18.19 -4.31 -2.51
N ARG A 142 -17.22 -4.92 -1.84
CA ARG A 142 -16.36 -4.32 -0.83
C ARG A 142 -15.09 -5.13 -0.78
N ILE A 143 -13.95 -4.44 -0.67
CA ILE A 143 -12.66 -5.08 -0.49
C ILE A 143 -11.99 -4.49 0.73
N GLN A 144 -11.34 -5.34 1.49
CA GLN A 144 -10.46 -4.94 2.58
C GLN A 144 -9.13 -5.63 2.41
N ALA A 145 -8.05 -4.86 2.53
CA ALA A 145 -6.69 -5.36 2.45
C ALA A 145 -5.92 -4.97 3.70
N THR A 146 -5.04 -5.87 4.14
CA THR A 146 -4.11 -5.64 5.24
C THR A 146 -2.79 -6.31 4.91
N THR A 147 -1.70 -5.71 5.37
CA THR A 147 -0.38 -6.29 5.30
C THR A 147 -0.25 -7.47 6.26
N SER A 148 0.35 -8.55 5.79
CA SER A 148 0.61 -9.74 6.58
C SER A 148 2.06 -9.77 7.04
N MET A 149 2.30 -10.24 8.26
CA MET A 149 3.65 -10.52 8.77
C MET A 149 4.20 -11.86 8.24
N LEU A 150 3.43 -12.60 7.44
CA LEU A 150 3.88 -13.84 6.83
C LEU A 150 4.96 -13.54 5.78
N LYS A 151 6.07 -14.27 5.86
CA LYS A 151 7.20 -14.11 4.94
C LYS A 151 7.19 -15.22 3.89
N THR A 152 7.41 -14.83 2.63
CA THR A 152 7.61 -15.74 1.52
C THR A 152 9.01 -15.51 0.95
N ALA A 153 9.81 -16.57 0.85
CA ALA A 153 11.12 -16.49 0.22
C ALA A 153 10.94 -16.43 -1.31
N VAL A 154 11.52 -15.41 -1.93
CA VAL A 154 11.55 -15.25 -3.40
C VAL A 154 13.00 -15.31 -3.86
N PHE A 155 13.27 -16.08 -4.92
CA PHE A 155 14.59 -16.08 -5.55
C PHE A 155 14.72 -14.84 -6.44
N ALA A 156 15.65 -13.96 -6.10
CA ALA A 156 16.08 -12.86 -6.95
C ALA A 156 17.54 -13.10 -7.38
N PRO A 157 17.89 -12.88 -8.66
CA PRO A 157 19.23 -13.06 -9.19
C PRO A 157 20.25 -12.03 -8.67
#